data_AF-A0A930R9L0-F1
#
_entry.id   AF-A0A930R9L0-F1
#
_cell.length_a   1.000
_cell.length_b   1.000
_cell.length_c   1.000
_cell.angle_alpha   90.00
_cell.angle_beta   90.00
_cell.angle_gamma   90.00
#
_symmetry.space_group_name_H-M   'P 1'
#
loop_
_entity.id
_entity.type
_entity.pdbx_description
1 polymer ?
#
loop_
_entity_poly.entity_id
_entity_poly.type
_entity_poly.pdbx_seq_one_letter_code
_entity_poly.pdbx_strand_id
1 'polypeptide(L)'
;TKDHLAVENALYLATNDVYLKELETRIPSTSSEMDFASFVAANENPTAKAIVLFDLPEKIEEVEAFFKMEWTQPLYVIAYTKNSVVTTGIPDKPKFGLVYKYIQSHVQIPYNEKLVSVARFLKIPVEQFRVILKVFFELEFVKIVDGHLMINESPKTNDLEESTLLKKLNEQMLLEKKFNYSQFQELKSWMDSQQGK
;
A
#
# COMPACT_ATOMS: atom_id res chain seq x y z
N THR A 1 -4.72 30.63 -4.88
CA THR A 1 -4.98 29.30 -5.46
C THR A 1 -6.13 28.72 -4.68
N LYS A 2 -7.26 28.35 -5.32
CA LYS A 2 -8.37 27.71 -4.59
C LYS A 2 -7.83 26.44 -3.96
N ASP A 3 -7.96 26.30 -2.64
CA ASP A 3 -7.58 25.08 -1.97
C ASP A 3 -8.43 23.94 -2.54
N HIS A 4 -7.77 22.93 -3.12
CA HIS A 4 -8.47 21.76 -3.67
C HIS A 4 -9.17 20.95 -2.57
N LEU A 5 -8.91 21.29 -1.31
CA LEU A 5 -9.53 20.73 -0.11
C LEU A 5 -10.74 21.53 0.40
N ALA A 6 -11.29 22.47 -0.36
CA ALA A 6 -12.40 23.33 0.10
C ALA A 6 -13.82 22.72 -0.06
N VAL A 7 -14.00 21.41 0.14
CA VAL A 7 -15.34 20.80 0.13
C VAL A 7 -15.99 21.03 1.49
N GLU A 8 -16.99 21.91 1.53
CA GLU A 8 -17.73 22.25 2.76
C GLU A 8 -18.76 21.18 3.13
N ASN A 9 -19.05 21.04 4.43
CA ASN A 9 -20.00 20.06 4.96
C ASN A 9 -19.68 18.63 4.49
N ALA A 10 -18.40 18.27 4.47
CA ALA A 10 -17.92 16.99 3.95
C ALA A 10 -17.27 16.13 5.04
N LEU A 11 -17.37 14.82 4.87
CA LEU A 11 -16.58 13.84 5.62
C LEU A 11 -15.34 13.47 4.80
N TYR A 12 -14.16 13.85 5.28
CA TYR A 12 -12.88 13.47 4.70
C TYR A 12 -12.42 12.16 5.31
N LEU A 13 -12.29 11.13 4.49
CA LEU A 13 -11.76 9.84 4.88
C LEU A 13 -10.33 9.70 4.37
N ALA A 14 -9.41 9.40 5.26
CA ALA A 14 -8.01 9.11 4.93
C ALA A 14 -7.53 7.90 5.71
N THR A 15 -6.47 7.25 5.25
CA THR A 15 -5.88 6.07 5.92
C THR A 15 -4.53 6.40 6.54
N ASN A 16 -3.85 7.44 6.07
CA ASN A 16 -2.57 7.85 6.60
C ASN A 16 -2.70 8.84 7.78
N ASP A 17 -2.15 8.48 8.94
CA ASP A 17 -2.14 9.34 10.13
C ASP A 17 -1.55 10.73 9.92
N VAL A 18 -0.56 10.88 9.02
CA VAL A 18 0.02 12.19 8.70
C VAL A 18 -1.00 13.03 7.94
N TYR A 19 -1.74 12.42 7.01
CA TYR A 19 -2.78 13.13 6.26
C TYR A 19 -3.97 13.49 7.13
N LEU A 20 -4.40 12.60 8.03
CA LEU A 20 -5.46 12.90 9.01
C LEU A 20 -5.11 14.15 9.83
N LYS A 21 -3.89 14.21 10.37
CA LYS A 21 -3.40 15.40 11.11
C LYS A 21 -3.29 16.65 10.24
N GLU A 22 -2.91 16.50 8.97
CA GLU A 22 -2.91 17.64 8.05
C GLU A 22 -4.32 18.15 7.77
N LEU A 23 -5.31 17.25 7.64
CA LEU A 23 -6.70 17.60 7.35
C LEU A 23 -7.32 18.44 8.46
N GLU A 24 -7.06 18.14 9.74
CA GLU A 24 -7.55 18.90 10.92
C GLU A 24 -7.38 20.43 10.78
N THR A 25 -6.35 20.88 10.07
CA THR A 25 -6.02 22.31 9.92
C THR A 25 -6.29 22.88 8.53
N ARG A 26 -6.61 22.03 7.55
CA ARG A 26 -6.65 22.41 6.13
C ARG A 26 -8.02 22.27 5.48
N ILE A 27 -8.95 21.55 6.09
CA ILE A 27 -10.33 21.44 5.59
C ILE A 27 -11.22 22.57 6.14
N PRO A 28 -12.35 22.87 5.48
CA PRO A 28 -13.32 23.83 6.02
C PRO A 28 -13.79 23.42 7.42
N SER A 29 -14.00 24.40 8.31
CA SER A 29 -14.49 24.16 9.67
C SER A 29 -15.91 23.56 9.75
N THR A 30 -16.61 23.47 8.61
CA THR A 30 -17.90 22.80 8.45
C THR A 30 -17.75 21.32 8.10
N SER A 31 -16.54 20.86 7.88
CA SER A 31 -16.19 19.49 7.50
C SER A 31 -15.45 18.79 8.64
N SER A 32 -15.34 17.47 8.55
CA SER A 32 -14.65 16.63 9.54
C SER A 32 -13.84 15.56 8.85
N GLU A 33 -12.79 15.10 9.52
CA GLU A 33 -11.94 13.99 9.10
C GLU A 33 -12.20 12.72 9.93
N MET A 34 -11.96 11.56 9.32
CA MET A 34 -12.02 10.25 9.99
C MET A 34 -11.11 9.25 9.28
N ASP A 35 -10.57 8.30 10.03
CA ASP A 35 -9.87 7.14 9.45
C ASP A 35 -10.84 6.29 8.60
N PHE A 36 -10.44 5.95 7.38
CA PHE A 36 -11.28 5.23 6.42
C PHE A 36 -11.70 3.85 6.93
N ALA A 37 -10.77 3.07 7.48
CA ALA A 37 -11.06 1.73 7.99
C ALA A 37 -12.00 1.80 9.21
N SER A 38 -11.82 2.78 10.08
CA SER A 38 -12.67 3.03 11.25
C SER A 38 -14.09 3.41 10.84
N PHE A 39 -14.25 4.29 9.84
CA PHE A 39 -15.56 4.65 9.30
C PHE A 39 -16.30 3.43 8.74
N VAL A 40 -15.61 2.64 7.92
CA VAL A 40 -16.17 1.41 7.33
C VAL A 40 -16.54 0.39 8.42
N ALA A 41 -15.70 0.22 9.44
CA ALA A 41 -15.95 -0.70 10.55
C ALA A 41 -17.13 -0.28 11.43
N ALA A 42 -17.32 1.02 11.64
CA ALA A 42 -18.46 1.57 12.37
C ALA A 42 -19.78 1.36 11.60
N ASN A 43 -19.70 1.23 10.26
CA ASN A 43 -20.85 1.06 9.37
C ASN A 43 -21.93 2.13 9.59
N GLU A 44 -21.49 3.37 9.81
CA GLU A 44 -22.37 4.51 10.05
C GLU A 44 -22.79 5.19 8.74
N ASN A 45 -24.02 5.69 8.71
CA ASN A 45 -24.46 6.51 7.59
C ASN A 45 -23.83 7.91 7.70
N PRO A 46 -23.14 8.40 6.66
CA PRO A 46 -22.52 9.70 6.69
C PRO A 46 -23.61 10.77 6.78
N THR A 47 -23.52 11.64 7.79
CA THR A 47 -24.44 12.79 7.98
C THR A 47 -24.02 14.02 7.19
N ALA A 48 -22.75 14.06 6.76
CA ALA A 48 -22.20 15.08 5.88
C ALA A 48 -22.93 15.11 4.51
N LYS A 49 -22.82 16.24 3.82
CA LYS A 49 -23.41 16.44 2.48
C LYS A 49 -22.54 15.90 1.35
N ALA A 50 -21.27 15.62 1.61
CA ALA A 50 -20.32 15.06 0.67
C ALA A 50 -19.35 14.13 1.40
N ILE A 51 -18.73 13.21 0.65
CA ILE A 51 -17.65 12.35 1.13
C ILE A 51 -16.43 12.65 0.28
N VAL A 52 -15.26 12.78 0.91
CA VAL A 52 -13.98 12.96 0.24
C VAL A 52 -13.07 11.81 0.64
N LEU A 53 -12.64 10.99 -0.30
CA LEU A 53 -11.53 10.06 -0.10
C LEU A 53 -10.22 10.82 -0.32
N PHE A 54 -9.49 11.06 0.76
CA PHE A 54 -8.25 11.84 0.80
C PHE A 54 -7.02 10.93 1.05
N ASP A 55 -6.88 9.92 0.19
CA ASP A 55 -5.71 9.08 -0.10
C ASP A 55 -6.22 7.75 -0.69
N LEU A 56 -5.35 6.75 -0.74
CA LEU A 56 -5.75 5.39 -1.12
C LEU A 56 -6.09 4.58 0.14
N PRO A 57 -7.25 3.91 0.14
CA PRO A 57 -7.52 2.82 1.08
C PRO A 57 -6.39 1.79 1.09
N GLU A 58 -6.19 1.09 2.21
CA GLU A 58 -5.12 0.08 2.30
C GLU A 58 -5.54 -1.29 1.77
N LYS A 59 -6.83 -1.62 1.87
CA LYS A 59 -7.36 -2.95 1.51
C LYS A 59 -8.55 -2.86 0.56
N ILE A 60 -8.64 -3.83 -0.34
CA ILE A 60 -9.74 -3.93 -1.30
C ILE A 60 -11.05 -4.20 -0.56
N GLU A 61 -11.01 -5.02 0.49
CA GLU A 61 -12.17 -5.41 1.28
C GLU A 61 -12.81 -4.19 1.98
N GLU A 62 -12.00 -3.22 2.40
CA GLU A 62 -12.49 -1.98 3.00
C GLU A 62 -13.19 -1.10 1.95
N VAL A 63 -12.67 -1.08 0.71
CA VAL A 63 -13.33 -0.41 -0.42
C VAL A 63 -14.65 -1.08 -0.77
N GLU A 64 -14.66 -2.41 -0.83
CA GLU A 64 -15.87 -3.18 -1.07
C GLU A 64 -16.94 -2.91 -0.02
N ALA A 65 -16.56 -2.95 1.26
CA ALA A 65 -17.46 -2.67 2.36
C ALA A 65 -18.00 -1.24 2.27
N PHE A 66 -17.15 -0.25 2.03
CA PHE A 66 -17.55 1.15 1.85
C PHE A 66 -18.62 1.34 0.76
N PHE A 67 -18.47 0.68 -0.39
CA PHE A 67 -19.44 0.78 -1.48
C PHE A 67 -20.72 -0.05 -1.26
N LYS A 68 -20.74 -0.96 -0.28
CA LYS A 68 -21.94 -1.70 0.15
C LYS A 68 -22.74 -0.95 1.22
N MET A 69 -22.17 0.09 1.84
CA MET A 69 -22.85 0.94 2.82
C MET A 69 -23.97 1.79 2.17
N GLU A 70 -24.96 2.20 2.97
CA GLU A 70 -26.05 3.06 2.50
C GLU A 70 -25.68 4.54 2.54
N TRP A 71 -25.25 5.09 1.41
CA TRP A 71 -25.02 6.53 1.24
C TRP A 71 -25.33 6.99 -0.19
N THR A 72 -25.66 8.27 -0.36
CA THR A 72 -26.05 8.88 -1.65
C THR A 72 -25.34 10.20 -1.93
N GLN A 73 -24.49 10.63 -1.00
CA GLN A 73 -23.70 11.83 -1.07
C GLN A 73 -22.74 11.78 -2.29
N PRO A 74 -22.44 12.93 -2.92
CA PRO A 74 -21.36 13.00 -3.89
C PRO A 74 -20.03 12.55 -3.27
N LEU A 75 -19.35 11.65 -3.98
CA LEU A 75 -18.01 11.17 -3.64
C LEU A 75 -16.96 11.94 -4.43
N TYR A 76 -16.04 12.58 -3.73
CA TYR A 76 -14.83 13.18 -4.28
C TYR A 76 -13.64 12.27 -3.99
N VAL A 77 -12.75 12.10 -4.96
CA VAL A 77 -11.57 11.26 -4.82
C VAL A 77 -10.33 12.11 -5.06
N ILE A 78 -9.52 12.23 -4.00
CA ILE A 78 -8.20 12.88 -4.00
C ILE A 78 -7.20 11.79 -3.63
N ALA A 79 -6.88 10.94 -4.61
CA ALA A 79 -6.06 9.76 -4.42
C ALA A 79 -4.56 10.10 -4.39
N TYR A 80 -4.11 10.71 -3.30
CA TYR A 80 -2.72 11.06 -3.11
C TYR A 80 -1.89 9.84 -2.69
N THR A 81 -0.73 9.64 -3.32
CA THR A 81 0.20 8.54 -3.00
C THR A 81 1.63 9.05 -2.98
N LYS A 82 2.22 9.15 -1.78
CA LYS A 82 3.61 9.63 -1.62
C LYS A 82 4.65 8.61 -2.08
N ASN A 83 4.39 7.32 -1.82
CA ASN A 83 5.26 6.21 -2.20
C ASN A 83 4.50 5.28 -3.15
N SER A 84 4.69 5.48 -4.44
CA SER A 84 3.98 4.75 -5.48
C SER A 84 4.59 3.34 -5.67
N VAL A 85 3.76 2.32 -5.47
CA VAL A 85 4.11 0.91 -5.74
C VAL A 85 4.10 0.68 -7.25
N VAL A 86 3.22 1.35 -8.01
CA VAL A 86 3.19 1.32 -9.48
C VAL A 86 4.52 1.74 -10.10
N THR A 87 5.13 2.82 -9.60
CA THR A 87 6.41 3.31 -10.11
C THR A 87 7.60 2.52 -9.57
N THR A 88 7.56 2.09 -8.31
CA THR A 88 8.63 1.29 -7.70
C THR A 88 8.70 -0.13 -8.29
N GLY A 89 7.53 -0.69 -8.61
CA GLY A 89 7.35 -2.07 -9.05
C GLY A 89 7.51 -3.09 -7.92
N ILE A 90 6.87 -4.25 -8.10
CA ILE A 90 7.01 -5.41 -7.21
C ILE A 90 8.08 -6.33 -7.82
N PRO A 91 9.02 -6.88 -7.02
CA PRO A 91 9.99 -7.83 -7.54
C PRO A 91 9.28 -9.08 -8.09
N ASP A 92 9.73 -9.56 -9.24
CA ASP A 92 9.22 -10.81 -9.82
C ASP A 92 9.96 -12.02 -9.24
N LYS A 93 9.35 -13.21 -9.38
CA LYS A 93 9.92 -14.47 -8.90
C LYS A 93 11.37 -14.73 -9.37
N PRO A 94 11.76 -14.42 -10.62
CA PRO A 94 13.16 -14.48 -11.05
C PRO A 94 14.12 -13.64 -10.20
N LYS A 95 13.75 -12.39 -9.84
CA LYS A 95 14.58 -11.53 -8.97
C LYS A 95 14.74 -12.13 -7.58
N PHE A 96 13.69 -12.68 -6.99
CA PHE A 96 13.79 -13.41 -5.71
C PHE A 96 14.82 -14.55 -5.82
N GLY A 97 14.72 -15.37 -6.87
CA GLY A 97 15.66 -16.48 -7.11
C GLY A 97 17.11 -16.03 -7.26
N LEU A 98 17.36 -14.89 -7.92
CA LEU A 98 18.70 -14.31 -8.06
C LEU A 98 19.30 -13.89 -6.71
N VAL A 99 18.51 -13.22 -5.87
CA VAL A 99 18.98 -12.79 -4.55
C VAL A 99 19.23 -13.99 -3.64
N TYR A 100 18.32 -14.97 -3.63
CA TYR A 100 18.50 -16.19 -2.83
C TYR A 100 19.79 -16.92 -3.19
N LYS A 101 20.03 -17.16 -4.49
CA LYS A 101 21.26 -17.79 -4.99
C LYS A 101 22.52 -16.98 -4.66
N TYR A 102 22.43 -15.65 -4.70
CA TYR A 102 23.55 -14.79 -4.33
C TYR A 102 23.92 -14.96 -2.85
N ILE A 103 22.93 -14.92 -1.95
CA ILE A 103 23.15 -15.11 -0.50
C ILE A 103 23.68 -16.53 -0.23
N GLN A 104 23.12 -17.54 -0.89
CA GLN A 104 23.57 -18.92 -0.74
C GLN A 104 25.04 -19.12 -1.16
N SER A 105 25.48 -18.43 -2.22
CA SER A 105 26.87 -18.52 -2.70
C SER A 105 27.85 -17.65 -1.92
N HIS A 106 27.37 -16.69 -1.13
CA HIS A 106 28.19 -15.75 -0.36
C HIS A 106 27.81 -15.86 1.12
N VAL A 107 28.38 -16.86 1.79
CA VAL A 107 27.98 -17.35 3.13
C VAL A 107 28.09 -16.30 4.25
N GLN A 108 28.79 -15.18 4.03
CA GLN A 108 28.95 -14.11 5.02
C GLN A 108 28.82 -12.73 4.37
N ILE A 109 27.61 -12.37 3.92
CA ILE A 109 27.37 -11.01 3.42
C ILE A 109 27.20 -10.06 4.61
N PRO A 110 28.04 -9.03 4.81
CA PRO A 110 27.83 -8.08 5.90
C PRO A 110 26.48 -7.38 5.77
N TYR A 111 25.65 -7.44 6.82
CA TYR A 111 24.34 -6.79 6.84
C TYR A 111 24.51 -5.30 7.17
N ASN A 112 24.88 -4.52 6.15
CA ASN A 112 25.10 -3.09 6.26
C ASN A 112 24.88 -2.41 4.90
N GLU A 113 25.32 -1.15 4.79
CA GLU A 113 25.19 -0.30 3.60
C GLU A 113 25.76 -0.94 2.32
N LYS A 114 26.73 -1.86 2.43
CA LYS A 114 27.29 -2.60 1.30
C LYS A 114 26.25 -3.50 0.62
N LEU A 115 25.12 -3.83 1.26
CA LEU A 115 24.02 -4.55 0.59
C LEU A 115 23.46 -3.79 -0.62
N VAL A 116 23.61 -2.46 -0.66
CA VAL A 116 23.25 -1.66 -1.84
C VAL A 116 24.13 -2.02 -3.05
N SER A 117 25.40 -2.40 -2.84
CA SER A 117 26.27 -2.84 -3.94
C SER A 117 25.85 -4.20 -4.48
N VAL A 118 25.31 -5.08 -3.64
CA VAL A 118 24.72 -6.37 -4.05
C VAL A 118 23.53 -6.15 -4.98
N ALA A 119 22.59 -5.28 -4.59
CA ALA A 119 21.45 -4.91 -5.44
C ALA A 119 21.91 -4.43 -6.82
N ARG A 120 22.93 -3.56 -6.83
CA ARG A 120 23.51 -2.99 -8.05
C ARG A 120 24.19 -4.05 -8.92
N PHE A 121 24.95 -4.97 -8.32
CA PHE A 121 25.59 -6.09 -9.00
C PHE A 121 24.56 -7.02 -9.66
N LEU A 122 23.47 -7.32 -8.95
CA LEU A 122 22.36 -8.13 -9.45
C LEU A 122 21.45 -7.38 -10.44
N LYS A 123 21.71 -6.08 -10.68
CA LYS A 123 20.89 -5.19 -11.52
C LYS A 123 19.43 -5.12 -11.06
N ILE A 124 19.21 -5.16 -9.75
CA ILE A 124 17.90 -5.03 -9.11
C ILE A 124 17.79 -3.61 -8.54
N PRO A 125 16.69 -2.88 -8.79
CA PRO A 125 16.44 -1.60 -8.12
C PRO A 125 16.53 -1.73 -6.60
N VAL A 126 17.19 -0.77 -5.93
CA VAL A 126 17.48 -0.87 -4.49
C VAL A 126 16.20 -1.07 -3.66
N GLU A 127 15.11 -0.40 -4.01
CA GLU A 127 13.83 -0.57 -3.31
C GLU A 127 13.25 -1.98 -3.49
N GLN A 128 13.31 -2.55 -4.70
CA GLN A 128 12.89 -3.94 -4.94
C GLN A 128 13.78 -4.93 -4.18
N PHE A 129 15.09 -4.67 -4.12
CA PHE A 129 16.01 -5.50 -3.33
C PHE A 129 15.68 -5.47 -1.83
N ARG A 130 15.34 -4.28 -1.28
CA ARG A 130 14.86 -4.17 0.11
C ARG A 130 13.57 -4.93 0.34
N VAL A 131 12.62 -4.91 -0.60
CA VAL A 131 11.40 -5.72 -0.53
C VAL A 131 11.74 -7.20 -0.49
N ILE A 132 12.61 -7.68 -1.38
CA ILE A 132 13.04 -9.09 -1.39
C ILE A 132 13.62 -9.49 -0.04
N LEU A 133 14.52 -8.68 0.53
CA LEU A 133 15.12 -8.98 1.84
C LEU A 133 14.06 -9.00 2.95
N LYS A 134 13.12 -8.05 2.97
CA LYS A 134 12.04 -8.04 3.97
C LYS A 134 11.17 -9.30 3.89
N VAL A 135 10.79 -9.71 2.67
CA VAL A 135 10.05 -10.96 2.44
C VAL A 135 10.85 -12.17 2.89
N PHE A 136 12.16 -12.21 2.61
CA PHE A 136 13.03 -13.29 3.06
C PHE A 136 13.15 -13.38 4.58
N PHE A 137 13.20 -12.25 5.28
CA PHE A 137 13.17 -12.24 6.75
C PHE A 137 11.80 -12.65 7.29
N GLU A 138 10.71 -12.17 6.69
CA GLU A 138 9.34 -12.52 7.09
C GLU A 138 9.08 -14.03 7.01
N LEU A 139 9.55 -14.68 5.94
CA LEU A 139 9.38 -16.11 5.69
C LEU A 139 10.54 -16.96 6.22
N GLU A 140 11.48 -16.34 6.92
CA GLU A 140 12.68 -16.97 7.48
C GLU A 140 13.53 -17.71 6.43
N PHE A 141 13.58 -17.23 5.18
CA PHE A 141 14.55 -17.71 4.18
C PHE A 141 15.97 -17.28 4.49
N VAL A 142 16.13 -16.17 5.22
CA VAL A 142 17.42 -15.63 5.63
C VAL A 142 17.39 -15.22 7.09
N LYS A 143 18.57 -15.15 7.68
CA LYS A 143 18.79 -14.70 9.07
C LYS A 143 20.08 -13.88 9.15
N ILE A 144 20.22 -13.13 10.24
CA ILE A 144 21.46 -12.44 10.56
C ILE A 144 22.17 -13.22 11.67
N VAL A 145 23.43 -13.61 11.43
CA VAL A 145 24.31 -14.27 12.40
C VAL A 145 25.63 -13.50 12.42
N ASP A 146 26.04 -13.03 13.59
CA ASP A 146 27.26 -12.25 13.79
C ASP A 146 27.40 -11.06 12.81
N GLY A 147 26.30 -10.35 12.56
CA GLY A 147 26.26 -9.20 11.65
C GLY A 147 26.29 -9.55 10.15
N HIS A 148 26.18 -10.84 9.80
CA HIS A 148 26.16 -11.32 8.43
C HIS A 148 24.80 -11.89 8.05
N LEU A 149 24.32 -11.53 6.87
CA LEU A 149 23.15 -12.11 6.22
C LEU A 149 23.51 -13.49 5.66
N MET A 150 22.74 -14.50 6.05
CA MET A 150 22.94 -15.90 5.67
C MET A 150 21.60 -16.56 5.31
N ILE A 151 21.66 -17.64 4.52
CA ILE A 151 20.50 -18.51 4.31
C ILE A 151 20.12 -19.19 5.62
N ASN A 152 18.81 -19.34 5.86
CA ASN A 152 18.30 -20.21 6.89
C ASN A 152 17.96 -21.59 6.31
N GLU A 153 18.56 -22.65 6.85
CA GLU A 153 18.37 -24.03 6.37
C GLU A 153 17.01 -24.63 6.76
N SER A 154 16.26 -23.94 7.63
CA SER A 154 14.93 -24.36 8.07
C SER A 154 13.96 -23.19 7.98
N PRO A 155 13.57 -22.77 6.76
CA PRO A 155 12.62 -21.68 6.58
C PRO A 155 11.22 -22.10 7.05
N LYS A 156 10.39 -21.11 7.38
CA LYS A 156 9.01 -21.33 7.84
C LYS A 156 8.13 -21.99 6.77
N THR A 157 8.40 -21.67 5.50
CA THR A 157 7.70 -22.18 4.32
C THR A 157 8.65 -22.16 3.12
N ASN A 158 8.26 -22.74 2.00
CA ASN A 158 8.92 -22.58 0.69
C ASN A 158 8.10 -21.72 -0.29
N ASP A 159 6.96 -21.19 0.16
CA ASP A 159 6.06 -20.41 -0.68
C ASP A 159 6.23 -18.90 -0.44
N LEU A 160 6.64 -18.17 -1.48
CA LEU A 160 6.75 -16.71 -1.45
C LEU A 160 5.38 -16.03 -1.29
N GLU A 161 4.32 -16.68 -1.76
CA GLU A 161 2.95 -16.17 -1.70
C GLU A 161 2.39 -16.17 -0.27
N GLU A 162 3.08 -16.79 0.70
CA GLU A 162 2.70 -16.67 2.11
C GLU A 162 3.10 -15.32 2.73
N SER A 163 3.94 -14.52 2.04
CA SER A 163 4.36 -13.21 2.54
C SER A 163 3.18 -12.22 2.59
N THR A 164 2.91 -11.74 3.80
CA THR A 164 1.98 -10.66 4.09
C THR A 164 2.43 -9.37 3.41
N LEU A 165 3.73 -9.08 3.41
CA LEU A 165 4.26 -7.89 2.72
C LEU A 165 4.01 -7.96 1.22
N LEU A 166 4.25 -9.12 0.59
CA LEU A 166 4.03 -9.28 -0.85
C LEU A 166 2.54 -9.15 -1.20
N LYS A 167 1.65 -9.74 -0.41
CA LYS A 167 0.19 -9.54 -0.55
C LYS A 167 -0.21 -8.07 -0.44
N LYS A 168 0.22 -7.38 0.62
CA LYS A 168 -0.05 -5.94 0.83
C LYS A 168 0.45 -5.09 -0.34
N LEU A 169 1.64 -5.36 -0.86
CA LEU A 169 2.17 -4.64 -2.03
C LEU A 169 1.34 -4.88 -3.29
N ASN A 170 0.87 -6.11 -3.51
CA ASN A 170 0.00 -6.43 -4.66
C ASN A 170 -1.36 -5.72 -4.56
N GLU A 171 -1.97 -5.67 -3.37
CA GLU A 171 -3.21 -4.93 -3.12
C GLU A 171 -3.01 -3.43 -3.34
N GLN A 172 -1.95 -2.84 -2.76
CA GLN A 172 -1.61 -1.43 -2.96
C GLN A 172 -1.38 -1.11 -4.44
N MET A 173 -0.66 -1.96 -5.16
CA MET A 173 -0.45 -1.83 -6.61
C MET A 173 -1.78 -1.84 -7.38
N LEU A 174 -2.73 -2.71 -7.00
CA LEU A 174 -4.04 -2.75 -7.65
C LEU A 174 -4.84 -1.48 -7.36
N LEU A 175 -4.93 -1.08 -6.10
CA LEU A 175 -5.65 0.12 -5.68
C LEU A 175 -5.06 1.37 -6.33
N GLU A 176 -3.75 1.52 -6.32
CA GLU A 176 -3.09 2.64 -6.98
C GLU A 176 -3.37 2.66 -8.48
N LYS A 177 -3.34 1.51 -9.17
CA LYS A 177 -3.73 1.44 -10.58
C LYS A 177 -5.16 1.90 -10.82
N LYS A 178 -6.10 1.51 -9.96
CA LYS A 178 -7.51 1.90 -10.07
C LYS A 178 -7.70 3.39 -9.82
N PHE A 179 -7.23 3.88 -8.69
CA PHE A 179 -7.53 5.25 -8.26
C PHE A 179 -6.69 6.32 -8.97
N ASN A 180 -5.43 6.03 -9.29
CA ASN A 180 -4.49 7.04 -9.81
C ASN A 180 -4.21 6.93 -11.31
N TYR A 181 -4.26 5.72 -11.86
CA TYR A 181 -3.79 5.46 -13.23
C TYR A 181 -4.88 4.96 -14.19
N SER A 182 -6.10 4.73 -13.71
CA SER A 182 -7.22 4.35 -14.57
C SER A 182 -7.96 5.58 -15.10
N GLN A 183 -8.66 5.41 -16.22
CA GLN A 183 -9.55 6.46 -16.69
C GLN A 183 -10.77 6.55 -15.76
N PHE A 184 -11.37 7.73 -15.63
CA PHE A 184 -12.53 7.94 -14.76
C PHE A 184 -13.66 6.91 -14.98
N GLN A 185 -13.93 6.53 -16.24
CA GLN A 185 -14.95 5.51 -16.54
C GLN A 185 -14.58 4.12 -16.03
N GLU A 186 -13.30 3.77 -16.07
CA GLU A 186 -12.79 2.49 -15.55
C GLU A 186 -12.84 2.45 -14.03
N LEU A 187 -12.44 3.55 -13.37
CA LEU A 187 -12.55 3.71 -11.92
C LEU A 187 -14.01 3.60 -11.49
N LYS A 188 -14.89 4.36 -12.14
CA LYS A 188 -16.33 4.34 -11.87
C LYS A 188 -16.92 2.94 -12.05
N SER A 189 -16.62 2.27 -13.18
CA SER A 189 -17.13 0.93 -13.44
C SER A 189 -16.63 -0.08 -12.40
N TRP A 190 -15.38 0.04 -11.97
CA TRP A 190 -14.82 -0.81 -10.92
C TRP A 190 -15.45 -0.52 -9.55
N MET A 191 -15.72 0.74 -9.21
CA MET A 191 -16.44 1.11 -7.99
C MET A 191 -17.89 0.60 -8.00
N ASP A 192 -18.59 0.76 -9.13
CA ASP A 192 -19.95 0.24 -9.32
C ASP A 192 -19.98 -1.29 -9.15
N SER A 193 -18.97 -2.02 -9.66
CA SER A 193 -18.90 -3.48 -9.48
C SER A 193 -18.69 -3.91 -8.03
N GLN A 194 -18.17 -3.05 -7.15
CA GLN A 194 -18.02 -3.37 -5.72
C GLN A 194 -19.37 -3.33 -4.97
N GLN A 195 -20.39 -2.68 -5.53
CA GLN A 195 -21.72 -2.54 -4.92
C GLN A 195 -22.54 -3.85 -4.98
N GLY A 196 -22.05 -4.88 -5.68
CA GLY A 196 -22.75 -6.17 -5.80
C GLY A 196 -24.12 -6.10 -6.49
N LYS A 197 -24.35 -5.08 -7.33
CA LYS A 197 -25.57 -4.92 -8.15
C LYS A 197 -25.33 -5.36 -9.58
#